data_AF-A0AA42BST2-F1
#
_entry.id   AF-A0AA42BST2-F1
#
_cell.length_a   1.000
_cell.length_b   1.000
_cell.length_c   1.000
_cell.angle_alpha   90.00
_cell.angle_beta   90.00
_cell.angle_gamma   90.00
#
_symmetry.space_group_name_H-M   'P 1'
#
loop_
_entity.id
_entity.type
_entity.pdbx_description
1 polymer ?
#
loop_
_entity_poly.entity_id
_entity_poly.type
_entity_poly.pdbx_seq_one_letter_code
_entity_poly.pdbx_strand_id
1 'polypeptide(L)'
;MNEAIKQYGYYVQLIQPRPRQVIMMLRLRSFIAGIAWGEPQQKELRNYDRLLLHNARQLQQGLSCSLSKAYPATHWWWQLGQLADCSLYVDLSAPTAS
;
A
#
# COMPACT_ATOMS: atom_id res chain seq x y z
N MET A 1 10.11 2.21 -16.47
CA MET A 1 9.21 2.98 -15.58
C MET A 1 8.06 2.14 -14.99
N ASN A 2 7.52 1.11 -15.68
CA ASN A 2 6.48 0.20 -15.13
C ASN A 2 6.98 -0.73 -13.99
N GLU A 3 8.28 -0.97 -13.88
CA GLU A 3 8.84 -1.94 -12.93
C GLU A 3 8.53 -1.65 -11.45
N ALA A 4 8.36 -0.39 -11.06
CA ALA A 4 8.04 -0.04 -9.67
C ALA A 4 6.63 -0.54 -9.27
N ILE A 5 5.63 -0.33 -10.12
CA ILE A 5 4.24 -0.79 -9.86
C ILE A 5 4.19 -2.32 -9.86
N LYS A 6 4.89 -2.97 -10.80
CA LYS A 6 5.00 -4.44 -10.81
C LYS A 6 5.68 -5.00 -9.57
N GLN A 7 6.78 -4.39 -9.13
CA GLN A 7 7.49 -4.80 -7.94
C GLN A 7 6.65 -4.58 -6.68
N TYR A 8 5.85 -3.52 -6.63
CA TYR A 8 4.86 -3.31 -5.58
C TYR A 8 3.81 -4.41 -5.60
N GLY A 9 3.22 -4.70 -6.77
CA GLY A 9 2.27 -5.80 -6.95
C GLY A 9 2.81 -7.15 -6.50
N TYR A 10 4.07 -7.45 -6.83
CA TYR A 10 4.75 -8.67 -6.38
C TYR A 10 4.76 -8.77 -4.84
N TYR A 11 5.12 -7.70 -4.14
CA TYR A 11 5.13 -7.72 -2.67
C TYR A 11 3.72 -7.86 -2.06
N VAL A 12 2.72 -7.18 -2.63
CA VAL A 12 1.33 -7.23 -2.16
C VAL A 12 0.73 -8.64 -2.30
N GLN A 13 1.15 -9.39 -3.32
CA GLN A 13 0.68 -10.74 -3.61
C GLN A 13 1.38 -11.84 -2.81
N LEU A 14 2.40 -11.51 -2.01
CA LEU A 14 3.05 -12.50 -1.14
C LEU A 14 2.06 -13.01 -0.09
N ILE A 15 1.90 -14.32 -0.02
CA ILE A 15 0.97 -14.99 0.92
C ILE A 15 1.42 -14.78 2.38
N GLN A 16 2.72 -14.75 2.63
CA GLN A 16 3.31 -14.55 3.96
C GLN A 16 4.58 -13.68 3.86
N PRO A 17 4.44 -12.36 3.69
CA PRO A 17 5.60 -11.49 3.59
C PRO A 17 6.28 -11.37 4.95
N ARG A 18 7.61 -11.46 4.94
CA ARG A 18 8.46 -11.16 6.10
C ARG A 18 8.34 -9.67 6.45
N PRO A 19 8.53 -9.25 7.72
CA PRO A 19 8.43 -7.84 8.11
C PRO A 19 9.23 -6.87 7.23
N ARG A 20 10.45 -7.26 6.85
CA ARG A 20 11.30 -6.47 5.94
C ARG A 20 10.66 -6.28 4.55
N GLN A 21 9.97 -7.29 4.02
CA GLN A 21 9.29 -7.21 2.73
C GLN A 21 8.07 -6.28 2.81
N VAL A 22 7.31 -6.33 3.92
CA VAL A 22 6.21 -5.38 4.16
C VAL A 22 6.75 -3.94 4.21
N ILE A 23 7.85 -3.69 4.93
CA ILE A 23 8.46 -2.35 4.97
C ILE A 23 8.95 -1.90 3.58
N MET A 24 9.56 -2.80 2.79
CA MET A 24 9.98 -2.50 1.42
C MET A 24 8.79 -2.17 0.53
N MET A 25 7.69 -2.92 0.64
CA MET A 25 6.44 -2.68 -0.08
C MET A 25 5.89 -1.28 0.25
N LEU A 26 5.81 -0.90 1.52
CA LEU A 26 5.29 0.40 1.96
C LEU A 26 6.20 1.57 1.50
N ARG A 27 7.51 1.39 1.54
CA ARG A 27 8.47 2.36 0.99
C ARG A 27 8.28 2.52 -0.52
N LEU A 28 8.13 1.41 -1.24
CA LEU A 28 7.91 1.41 -2.68
C LEU A 28 6.58 2.10 -3.04
N ARG A 29 5.51 1.84 -2.29
CA ARG A 29 4.22 2.53 -2.50
C ARG A 29 4.33 4.04 -2.27
N SER A 30 5.14 4.45 -1.29
CA SER A 30 5.42 5.87 -1.02
C SER A 30 6.22 6.52 -2.15
N PHE A 31 7.19 5.81 -2.72
CA PHE A 31 7.92 6.26 -3.91
C PHE A 31 6.98 6.41 -5.13
N ILE A 32 6.13 5.41 -5.39
CA ILE A 32 5.15 5.43 -6.48
C ILE A 32 4.19 6.62 -6.36
N ALA A 33 3.80 7.00 -5.14
CA ALA A 33 2.89 8.13 -4.88
C ALA A 33 3.46 9.48 -5.33
N GLY A 34 4.79 9.63 -5.38
CA GLY A 34 5.46 10.86 -5.81
C GLY A 34 5.64 10.99 -7.33
N ILE A 35 5.08 10.07 -8.12
CA ILE A 35 5.26 10.00 -9.57
C ILE A 35 3.92 10.21 -10.26
N ALA A 36 3.91 11.02 -11.33
CA ALA A 36 2.76 11.16 -12.22
C ALA A 36 2.66 9.94 -13.15
N TRP A 37 1.56 9.21 -13.08
CA TRP A 37 1.32 7.99 -13.85
C TRP A 37 0.17 8.18 -14.85
N GLY A 38 0.26 7.51 -16.00
CA GLY A 38 -0.84 7.42 -16.95
C GLY A 38 -1.99 6.52 -16.45
N GLU A 39 -3.16 6.64 -17.08
CA GLU A 39 -4.37 5.91 -16.69
C GLU A 39 -4.20 4.37 -16.55
N PRO A 40 -3.51 3.66 -17.46
CA PRO A 40 -3.31 2.22 -17.30
C PRO A 40 -2.56 1.86 -16.02
N GLN A 41 -1.51 2.62 -15.70
CA GLN A 41 -0.68 2.43 -14.51
C GLN A 41 -1.45 2.79 -13.24
N GLN A 42 -2.24 3.87 -13.27
CA GLN A 42 -3.10 4.23 -12.14
C GLN A 42 -4.15 3.15 -11.87
N LYS A 43 -4.75 2.57 -12.92
CA LYS A 43 -5.70 1.46 -12.78
C LYS A 43 -5.04 0.22 -12.18
N GLU A 44 -3.84 -0.13 -12.63
CA GLU A 44 -3.05 -1.24 -12.08
C GLU A 44 -2.70 -1.00 -10.60
N LEU A 45 -2.22 0.21 -10.27
CA LEU A 45 -1.92 0.60 -8.89
C LEU A 45 -3.15 0.51 -7.98
N ARG A 46 -4.32 0.98 -8.44
CA ARG A 46 -5.59 0.86 -7.71
C ARG A 46 -5.97 -0.59 -7.42
N ASN A 47 -5.70 -1.51 -8.34
CA ASN A 47 -5.97 -2.93 -8.10
C ASN A 47 -5.05 -3.50 -7.00
N TYR A 48 -3.77 -3.13 -7.00
CA TYR A 48 -2.86 -3.53 -5.94
C TYR A 48 -3.18 -2.86 -4.61
N ASP A 49 -3.60 -1.61 -4.59
CA ASP A 49 -4.03 -0.92 -3.36
C ASP A 49 -5.27 -1.58 -2.74
N ARG A 50 -6.23 -2.03 -3.56
CA ARG A 50 -7.38 -2.84 -3.09
C ARG A 50 -6.93 -4.16 -2.48
N LEU A 51 -5.97 -4.83 -3.10
CA LEU A 51 -5.42 -6.09 -2.58
C LEU A 51 -4.65 -5.86 -1.27
N LEU A 52 -3.90 -4.77 -1.16
CA LEU A 52 -3.24 -4.37 0.09
C LEU A 52 -4.26 -4.13 1.21
N LEU A 53 -5.37 -3.43 0.92
CA LEU A 53 -6.46 -3.24 1.88
C LEU A 53 -7.05 -4.57 2.33
N HIS A 54 -7.34 -5.47 1.38
CA HIS A 54 -7.84 -6.81 1.69
C HIS A 54 -6.88 -7.59 2.61
N ASN A 55 -5.57 -7.45 2.38
CA ASN A 55 -4.53 -8.16 3.12
C ASN A 55 -4.04 -7.41 4.37
N ALA A 56 -4.58 -6.23 4.69
CA ALA A 56 -4.03 -5.32 5.71
C ALA A 56 -3.86 -6.00 7.08
N ARG A 57 -4.81 -6.86 7.48
CA ARG A 57 -4.74 -7.62 8.74
C ARG A 57 -3.57 -8.61 8.77
N GLN A 58 -3.37 -9.39 7.71
CA GLN A 58 -2.26 -10.33 7.63
C GLN A 58 -0.91 -9.59 7.62
N LEU A 59 -0.84 -8.48 6.88
CA LEU A 59 0.35 -7.64 6.79
C LEU A 59 0.68 -6.98 8.14
N GLN A 60 -0.32 -6.55 8.91
CA GLN A 60 -0.14 -5.98 10.23
C GLN A 60 0.36 -7.02 11.25
N GLN A 61 -0.18 -8.25 11.22
CA GLN A 61 0.30 -9.32 12.10
C GLN A 61 1.77 -9.68 11.86
N GLY A 62 2.24 -9.54 10.62
CA GLY A 62 3.65 -9.74 10.26
C GLY A 62 4.58 -8.62 10.74
N LEU A 63 4.06 -7.53 11.31
CA LEU A 63 4.82 -6.39 11.80
C LEU A 63 4.80 -6.35 13.33
N SER A 64 5.98 -6.46 13.96
CA SER A 64 6.13 -6.40 15.42
C SER A 64 6.05 -4.97 15.98
N CYS A 65 5.97 -3.94 15.13
CA CYS A 65 5.96 -2.54 15.53
C CYS A 65 4.84 -1.75 14.84
N SER A 66 4.31 -0.76 15.56
CA SER A 66 3.30 0.16 15.03
C SER A 66 3.97 1.18 14.09
N LEU A 67 3.77 1.01 12.78
CA LEU A 67 4.35 1.89 11.75
C LEU A 67 3.62 3.23 11.57
N SER A 68 2.42 3.36 12.15
CA SER A 68 1.46 4.46 11.93
C SER A 68 1.97 5.84 12.33
N LYS A 69 2.79 5.93 13.38
CA LYS A 69 3.20 7.22 13.98
C LYS A 69 4.26 7.98 13.17
N ALA A 70 4.90 7.33 12.20
CA ALA A 70 6.03 7.91 11.49
C ALA A 70 5.64 8.64 10.19
N TYR A 71 4.41 8.49 9.69
CA TYR A 71 4.03 8.95 8.35
C TYR A 71 2.67 9.67 8.35
N PRO A 72 2.50 10.71 7.51
CA PRO A 72 1.27 11.50 7.44
C PRO A 72 0.09 10.68 6.91
N ALA A 73 -1.14 11.14 7.21
CA ALA A 73 -2.38 10.47 6.79
C ALA A 73 -2.54 10.33 5.27
N THR A 74 -1.90 11.20 4.49
CA THR A 74 -1.82 11.10 3.02
C THR A 74 -1.16 9.81 2.55
N HIS A 75 -0.35 9.17 3.38
CA HIS A 75 0.24 7.86 3.12
C HIS A 75 -0.50 6.77 3.90
N TRP A 76 -1.81 6.67 3.65
CA TRP A 76 -2.72 5.76 4.36
C TRP A 76 -2.22 4.31 4.39
N TRP A 77 -1.43 3.86 3.41
CA TRP A 77 -0.86 2.51 3.37
C TRP A 77 0.07 2.19 4.56
N TRP A 78 0.63 3.19 5.26
CA TRP A 78 1.37 2.97 6.52
C TRP A 78 0.47 2.72 7.73
N GLN A 79 -0.84 2.96 7.59
CA GLN A 79 -1.84 2.82 8.64
C GLN A 79 -2.48 1.42 8.65
N LEU A 80 -1.73 0.37 8.28
CA LEU A 80 -2.25 -1.00 8.10
C LEU A 80 -3.08 -1.51 9.30
N GLY A 81 -2.69 -1.19 10.54
CA GLY A 81 -3.47 -1.56 11.71
C GLY A 81 -4.84 -0.89 11.77
N GLN A 82 -4.90 0.42 11.47
CA GLN A 82 -6.18 1.14 11.44
C GLN A 82 -7.10 0.62 10.31
N LEU A 83 -6.50 0.26 9.18
CA LEU A 83 -7.22 -0.37 8.06
C LEU A 83 -7.72 -1.78 8.43
N ALA A 84 -6.90 -2.58 9.11
CA ALA A 84 -7.24 -3.94 9.54
C ALA A 84 -8.36 -3.99 10.61
N ASP A 85 -8.46 -2.94 11.40
CA ASP A 85 -9.46 -2.76 12.46
C ASP A 85 -10.66 -1.92 11.99
N CYS A 86 -10.73 -1.59 10.70
CA CYS A 86 -11.78 -0.76 10.08
C CYS A 86 -11.97 0.62 10.76
N SER A 87 -10.95 1.13 11.44
CA SER A 87 -10.96 2.45 12.08
C SER A 87 -10.53 3.58 11.14
N LEU A 88 -9.98 3.22 9.96
CA LEU A 88 -9.67 4.12 8.86
C LEU A 88 -10.36 3.63 7.58
N TYR A 89 -11.11 4.51 6.93
CA TYR A 89 -11.73 4.27 5.62
C TYR A 89 -10.93 4.98 4.53
N VAL A 90 -10.69 4.28 3.41
CA VAL A 90 -9.98 4.82 2.24
C VAL A 90 -10.86 4.63 1.02
N ASP A 91 -11.21 5.74 0.36
CA ASP A 91 -11.93 5.72 -0.90
C ASP A 91 -10.93 5.56 -2.07
N LEU A 92 -10.97 4.39 -2.71
CA LEU A 92 -10.16 4.08 -3.91
C LEU A 92 -10.95 4.23 -5.22
N SER A 93 -12.14 4.83 -5.18
CA SER A 93 -12.98 5.08 -6.35
C SER A 93 -12.70 6.41 -7.05
N ALA A 94 -12.12 7.37 -6.33
CA ALA A 94 -11.77 8.67 -6.88
C ALA A 94 -10.51 8.59 -7.78
N PRO A 95 -10.48 9.29 -8.93
CA PRO A 95 -9.25 9.49 -9.67
C PRO A 95 -8.27 10.30 -8.81
N THR A 96 -7.01 9.87 -8.77
CA THR A 96 -5.95 10.66 -8.13
C THR A 96 -5.79 11.95 -8.92
N ALA A 97 -6.13 13.09 -8.30
CA ALA A 97 -6.00 14.41 -8.91
C ALA A 97 -4.58 14.58 -9.47
N SER A 98 -4.53 14.93 -10.76
CA SER A 98 -3.30 15.18 -11.52
C SER A 98 -2.58 16.44 -11.04
#